data_AF-A0A6G2DAJ8-F1
#
_entry.id   AF-A0A6G2DAJ8-F1
#
_cell.length_a   1.000
_cell.length_b   1.000
_cell.length_c   1.000
_cell.angle_alpha   90.00
_cell.angle_beta   90.00
_cell.angle_gamma   90.00
#
_symmetry.space_group_name_H-M   'P 1'
#
loop_
_entity.id
_entity.type
_entity.pdbx_description
1 polymer ?
#
loop_
_entity_poly.entity_id
_entity_poly.type
_entity_poly.pdbx_seq_one_letter_code
_entity_poly.pdbx_strand_id
1 'polypeptide(L)' 'MKKSVYIIGSKGIPAKYGGFETFVEKLTAFQQDKAIQYYVACMRENSAKSGITEDVFEHNGAICYN' A
#
# COMPACT_ATOMS: atom_id res chain seq x y z
N MET A 1 -7.80 -12.89 -16.85
CA MET A 1 -8.54 -12.55 -15.62
C MET A 1 -7.59 -11.79 -14.70
N LYS A 2 -7.98 -10.63 -14.16
CA LYS A 2 -7.13 -9.91 -13.21
C LYS A 2 -7.16 -10.60 -11.85
N LYS A 3 -6.01 -10.72 -11.17
CA LYS A 3 -5.88 -11.27 -9.81
C LYS A 3 -5.87 -10.11 -8.82
N SER A 4 -6.74 -10.17 -7.81
CA SER A 4 -6.74 -9.19 -6.72
C SER A 4 -5.88 -9.70 -5.57
N VAL A 5 -4.91 -8.91 -5.12
CA VAL A 5 -4.04 -9.22 -3.98
C VAL A 5 -4.23 -8.16 -2.91
N TYR A 6 -4.66 -8.58 -1.73
CA TYR A 6 -4.86 -7.71 -0.57
C TYR A 6 -3.69 -7.85 0.39
N ILE A 7 -3.09 -6.72 0.75
CA ILE A 7 -1.96 -6.61 1.68
C ILE A 7 -2.46 -5.83 2.89
N ILE A 8 -2.50 -6.48 4.06
CA ILE A 8 -3.02 -5.88 5.30
C ILE A 8 -1.88 -5.79 6.30
N GLY A 9 -1.63 -4.59 6.82
CA GLY A 9 -0.53 -4.34 7.75
C GLY A 9 -0.84 -3.23 8.76
N SER A 10 0.01 -3.07 9.77
CA SER A 10 -0.15 -1.97 10.74
C SER A 10 0.17 -0.59 10.13
N LYS A 11 1.00 -0.55 9.09
CA LYS A 11 1.36 0.62 8.28
C LYS A 11 1.30 0.27 6.81
N GLY A 12 0.96 1.23 5.96
CA GLY A 12 0.87 1.08 4.51
C GLY A 12 2.05 1.68 3.76
N ILE A 13 1.80 2.02 2.50
CA ILE A 13 2.69 2.79 1.62
C ILE A 13 2.08 4.19 1.42
N PRO A 14 2.86 5.27 1.18
CA PRO A 14 4.29 5.28 0.89
C PRO A 14 5.17 4.94 2.09
N ALA A 15 6.26 4.21 1.86
CA ALA A 15 7.16 3.81 2.93
C ALA A 15 7.89 4.99 3.57
N LYS A 16 7.89 5.07 4.91
CA LYS A 16 8.73 6.02 5.66
C LYS A 16 9.91 5.34 6.34
N TYR A 17 9.64 4.32 7.15
CA TYR A 17 10.66 3.62 7.92
C TYR A 17 10.14 2.27 8.41
N GLY A 18 10.61 1.18 7.79
CA GLY A 18 10.29 -0.18 8.20
C GLY A 18 10.44 -1.19 7.07
N GLY A 19 10.77 -2.43 7.43
CA GLY A 19 10.97 -3.52 6.46
C GLY A 19 9.70 -3.88 5.70
N PHE A 20 8.55 -3.93 6.40
CA PHE A 20 7.26 -4.20 5.79
C PHE A 20 6.87 -3.11 4.77
N GLU A 21 6.88 -1.85 5.19
CA GLU A 21 6.53 -0.72 4.32
C GLU A 21 7.42 -0.71 3.07
N THR A 22 8.74 -0.85 3.25
CA THR A 22 9.71 -0.87 2.15
C THR A 22 9.47 -2.04 1.20
N PHE A 23 9.14 -3.23 1.73
CA PHE A 23 8.82 -4.37 0.89
C PHE A 23 7.59 -4.11 0.01
N VAL A 24 6.49 -3.59 0.59
CA VAL A 24 5.26 -3.30 -0.15
C VAL A 24 5.46 -2.16 -1.15
N GLU A 25 6.23 -1.14 -0.78
CA GLU A 25 6.61 -0.03 -1.67
C GLU A 25 7.33 -0.55 -2.91
N LYS A 26 8.34 -1.42 -2.72
CA LYS A 26 9.13 -1.95 -3.83
C LYS A 26 8.35 -2.98 -4.64
N LEU A 27 7.52 -3.79 -4.00
CA LEU A 27 6.64 -4.76 -4.66
C LEU A 27 5.66 -4.07 -5.62
N THR A 28 5.04 -2.97 -5.18
CA THR A 28 4.08 -2.21 -5.99
C THR A 28 4.78 -1.35 -7.05
N ALA A 29 5.85 -0.62 -6.70
CA ALA A 29 6.60 0.22 -7.63
C ALA A 29 7.24 -0.57 -8.79
N PHE A 30 7.73 -1.78 -8.51
CA PHE A 30 8.38 -2.63 -9.52
C PHE A 30 7.46 -3.72 -10.08
N GLN A 31 6.14 -3.54 -9.99
CA GLN A 31 5.16 -4.48 -10.51
C GLN A 31 5.38 -4.77 -12.00
N GLN A 32 5.78 -6.01 -12.30
CA GLN A 32 5.95 -6.54 -13.66
C GLN A 32 4.63 -7.04 -14.25
N ASP A 33 3.88 -7.85 -13.49
CA ASP A 33 2.64 -8.44 -13.96
C ASP A 33 1.45 -7.49 -13.74
N LYS A 34 1.01 -6.83 -14.82
CA LYS A 34 -0.15 -5.91 -14.81
C LYS A 34 -1.50 -6.61 -14.72
N ALA A 35 -1.54 -7.94 -14.74
CA ALA A 35 -2.75 -8.69 -14.42
C ALA A 35 -3.05 -8.72 -12.91
N ILE A 36 -2.12 -8.28 -12.05
CA ILE A 36 -2.32 -8.17 -10.61
C ILE A 36 -2.83 -6.77 -10.25
N GLN A 37 -3.86 -6.68 -9.41
CA GLN A 37 -4.28 -5.44 -8.75
C GLN A 37 -3.97 -5.55 -7.26
N TYR A 38 -3.13 -4.64 -6.76
CA TYR A 38 -2.82 -4.56 -5.34
C TYR A 38 -3.81 -3.64 -4.62
N TYR A 39 -4.20 -4.09 -3.43
CA TYR A 39 -4.98 -3.33 -2.47
C TYR A 39 -4.23 -3.35 -1.14
N VAL A 40 -3.88 -2.19 -0.59
CA VAL A 40 -3.10 -2.08 0.65
C VAL A 40 -3.97 -1.47 1.72
N ALA A 41 -4.23 -2.17 2.82
CA ALA A 41 -5.01 -1.65 3.94
C ALA A 41 -4.15 -1.57 5.20
N CYS A 42 -4.24 -0.45 5.91
CA CYS A 42 -3.54 -0.27 7.18
C CYS A 42 -4.37 0.51 8.20
N MET A 43 -3.82 0.75 9.40
CA MET A 43 -4.54 1.46 10.46
C MET A 43 -4.42 2.98 10.29
N ARG A 44 -5.56 3.68 10.23
CA ARG A 44 -5.68 5.14 10.08
C ARG A 44 -4.78 5.93 11.01
N GLU A 45 -4.72 5.53 12.27
CA GLU A 45 -3.91 6.21 13.29
C GLU A 45 -2.41 6.21 12.95
N ASN A 46 -1.92 5.12 12.34
CA ASN A 46 -0.52 5.02 11.94
C ASN A 46 -0.24 5.77 10.64
N SER A 47 -1.19 5.77 9.71
CA SER A 47 -1.13 6.58 8.50
C SER A 47 -1.13 8.08 8.81
N ALA A 48 -1.95 8.51 9.77
CA ALA A 48 -2.00 9.89 10.25
C ALA A 48 -0.67 10.34 10.87
N LYS A 49 0.00 9.47 11.66
CA LYS A 49 1.36 9.74 12.17
C LYS A 49 2.39 9.90 11.04
N SER A 50 2.12 9.30 9.89
CA SER A 50 2.89 9.44 8.65
C SER A 50 2.39 10.60 7.76
N GLY A 51 1.49 11.44 8.22
CA GLY A 51 0.98 12.58 7.45
C GLY A 51 0.10 12.20 6.26
N ILE A 52 -0.43 10.97 6.26
CA ILE A 52 -1.40 10.49 5.27
C ILE A 52 -2.78 10.54 5.95
N THR A 53 -3.70 11.32 5.40
CA THR A 53 -4.99 11.61 6.05
C THR A 53 -6.20 11.11 5.26
N GLU A 54 -5.99 10.82 3.99
CA GLU A 54 -6.99 10.34 3.06
C GLU A 54 -7.40 8.91 3.42
N ASP A 55 -8.71 8.65 3.48
CA ASP A 55 -9.25 7.32 3.80
C ASP A 55 -8.96 6.31 2.67
N VAL A 56 -8.96 6.79 1.42
CA VAL A 56 -8.63 6.02 0.23
C VAL A 56 -7.78 6.86 -0.72
N PHE A 57 -6.69 6.29 -1.23
CA PHE A 57 -5.81 6.94 -2.19
C PHE A 57 -5.12 5.92 -3.09
N GLU A 58 -4.53 6.36 -4.19
CA GLU A 58 -3.73 5.51 -5.08
C GLU A 58 -2.23 5.82 -4.90
N HIS A 59 -1.42 4.76 -4.79
CA HIS A 59 0.03 4.88 -4.78
C HIS A 59 0.66 3.70 -5.53
N ASN A 60 1.58 3.97 -6.47
CA ASN A 60 2.18 2.96 -7.36
C ASN A 60 1.15 2.07 -8.10
N GLY A 61 -0.06 2.58 -8.39
CA GLY A 61 -1.14 1.79 -8.99
C GLY A 61 -1.87 0.85 -8.02
N ALA A 62 -1.49 0.83 -6.74
CA ALA A 62 -2.20 0.13 -5.69
C ALA A 62 -3.28 1.04 -5.08
N ILE A 63 -4.45 0.47 -4.78
CA ILE A 63 -5.51 1.18 -4.06
C ILE A 63 -5.27 1.00 -2.58
N CYS A 64 -5.03 2.09 -1.88
CA CYS A 64 -4.67 2.12 -0.47
C CYS A 64 -5.85 2.57 0.40
N TYR A 65 -6.02 1.93 1.56
CA TYR A 65 -7.06 2.22 2.55
C TYR A 65 -6.40 2.46 3.92
N ASN A 66 -6.77 3.55 4.58
CA ASN A 66 -6.28 3.94 5.90
C ASN A 66 -7.36 3.79 6.97
#